data_AF-A0A819AM36-F1
#
_entry.id   AF-A0A819AM36-F1
#
_cell.length_a   1.000
_cell.length_b   1.000
_cell.length_c   1.000
_cell.angle_alpha   90.00
_cell.angle_beta   90.00
_cell.angle_gamma   90.00
#
_symmetry.space_group_name_H-M   'P 1'
#
loop_
_entity.id
_entity.type
_entity.pdbx_description
1 polymer ?
#
loop_
_entity_poly.entity_id
_entity_poly.type
_entity_poly.pdbx_seq_one_letter_code
_entity_poly.pdbx_strand_id
1 'polypeptide(L)'
;MCQFNLGISTTTTIGTTTTATTTTSTTTAASSSIINIPPDATWAQHGVVVAGGNGQGQEFNQLYTPHGLYVDEDQTVFIADFDNHRVMEWKYGTTSGQVVAGGNGEGNRLNQLDKPTDVIIDKETNSFIICDHGNRRVVRWSRRDQTSGQIIISDVECWGLAMDDNGLLYVSDQEKSEVRRWRIGETNGTVVAGGNGNGDQLDQLSEPTHVFVDRDHSVFVSDFVNHRVMKWVKDAKEGIVVAGGQGRGNSLSQLDGPFALVVDQSSTIYVADFWNDRVMRWPMGATQGSIIVIGNDQVGEANSLANPVGLSFDRQGNLYVDEHFNERVQRFNIEAPLT
;
A
#
# COMPACT_ATOMS: atom_id res chain seq x y z
N MET A 1 -21.11 -6.15 -86.14
CA MET A 1 -22.32 -5.65 -85.44
C MET A 1 -23.13 -6.85 -85.00
N CYS A 2 -23.77 -6.76 -83.83
CA CYS A 2 -24.57 -7.77 -83.13
C CYS A 2 -23.81 -8.89 -82.40
N GLN A 3 -23.87 -8.81 -81.06
CA GLN A 3 -23.84 -9.95 -80.14
C GLN A 3 -25.07 -10.84 -80.37
N PHE A 4 -24.97 -12.14 -80.08
CA PHE A 4 -26.01 -12.87 -79.36
C PHE A 4 -25.39 -13.99 -78.50
N ASN A 5 -25.90 -14.05 -77.27
CA ASN A 5 -25.60 -14.94 -76.15
C ASN A 5 -26.12 -16.37 -76.39
N LEU A 6 -25.41 -17.39 -75.88
CA LEU A 6 -26.00 -18.62 -75.35
C LEU A 6 -25.15 -19.08 -74.16
N GLY A 7 -25.79 -19.22 -73.00
CA GLY A 7 -25.15 -19.53 -71.72
C GLY A 7 -25.07 -21.03 -71.44
N ILE A 8 -24.22 -21.37 -70.46
CA ILE A 8 -24.30 -22.62 -69.69
C ILE A 8 -24.01 -22.28 -68.22
N SER A 9 -24.90 -22.76 -67.36
CA SER A 9 -24.94 -22.61 -65.91
C SER A 9 -23.91 -23.50 -65.20
N THR A 10 -23.10 -22.92 -64.31
CA THR A 10 -22.47 -23.64 -63.19
C THR A 10 -22.52 -22.78 -61.93
N THR A 11 -23.22 -23.31 -60.93
CA THR A 11 -23.40 -22.79 -59.57
C THR A 11 -22.04 -22.54 -58.91
N THR A 12 -21.77 -21.30 -58.52
CA THR A 12 -20.58 -20.94 -57.72
C THR A 12 -21.04 -20.53 -56.32
N THR A 13 -20.66 -21.34 -55.34
CA THR A 13 -20.84 -21.08 -53.91
C THR A 13 -19.94 -19.92 -53.51
N ILE A 14 -20.53 -18.76 -53.19
CA ILE A 14 -19.77 -17.63 -52.64
C ILE A 14 -19.56 -17.90 -51.14
N GLY A 15 -18.39 -18.43 -50.81
CA GLY A 15 -17.87 -18.38 -49.45
C GLY A 15 -17.47 -16.94 -49.14
N THR A 16 -18.24 -16.27 -48.30
CA THR A 16 -17.84 -14.99 -47.72
C THR A 16 -16.73 -15.25 -46.70
N THR A 17 -15.50 -14.92 -47.06
CA THR A 17 -14.37 -14.83 -46.13
C THR A 17 -14.61 -13.63 -45.22
N THR A 18 -15.26 -13.86 -44.09
CA THR A 18 -15.25 -12.91 -42.99
C THR A 18 -13.83 -12.91 -42.41
N THR A 19 -13.02 -11.93 -42.80
CA THR A 19 -11.83 -11.56 -42.05
C THR A 19 -12.29 -11.13 -40.66
N ALA A 20 -12.22 -12.05 -39.71
CA ALA A 20 -12.30 -11.73 -38.30
C ALA A 20 -11.09 -10.87 -37.98
N THR A 21 -11.30 -9.56 -37.91
CA THR A 21 -10.37 -8.65 -37.27
C THR A 21 -10.37 -9.05 -35.80
N THR A 22 -9.40 -9.85 -35.39
CA THR A 22 -9.14 -10.14 -33.99
C THR A 22 -8.67 -8.82 -33.37
N THR A 23 -9.62 -8.03 -32.89
CA THR A 23 -9.32 -7.02 -31.87
C THR A 23 -8.84 -7.79 -30.66
N THR A 24 -7.53 -7.94 -30.54
CA THR A 24 -6.88 -8.21 -29.27
C THR A 24 -7.20 -7.03 -28.39
N SER A 25 -8.27 -7.13 -27.61
CA SER A 25 -8.48 -6.32 -26.44
C SER A 25 -7.33 -6.66 -25.49
N THR A 26 -6.25 -5.90 -25.57
CA THR A 26 -5.32 -5.78 -24.46
C THR A 26 -6.10 -5.19 -23.31
N THR A 27 -6.67 -6.05 -22.47
CA THR A 27 -7.12 -5.68 -21.14
C THR A 27 -5.86 -5.27 -20.39
N THR A 28 -5.57 -3.97 -20.42
CA THR A 28 -4.69 -3.31 -19.46
C THR A 28 -5.23 -3.66 -18.08
N ALA A 29 -4.55 -4.57 -17.39
CA ALA A 29 -4.83 -4.86 -16.00
C ALA A 29 -4.59 -3.56 -15.22
N ALA A 30 -5.64 -3.05 -14.58
CA ALA A 30 -5.58 -1.82 -13.81
C ALA A 30 -4.52 -1.93 -12.71
N SER A 31 -3.75 -0.86 -12.55
CA SER A 31 -3.04 -0.51 -11.33
C SER A 31 -4.01 -0.54 -10.13
N SER A 32 -3.50 -0.90 -8.95
CA SER A 32 -4.19 -0.96 -7.64
C SER A 32 -5.71 -0.98 -7.69
N SER A 33 -6.32 -2.10 -8.10
CA SER A 33 -7.76 -2.24 -7.93
C SER A 33 -8.07 -2.31 -6.44
N ILE A 34 -8.47 -1.18 -5.83
CA ILE A 34 -9.05 -1.16 -4.49
C ILE A 34 -10.03 -2.33 -4.40
N ILE A 35 -9.74 -3.25 -3.49
CA ILE A 35 -10.42 -4.54 -3.38
C ILE A 35 -11.82 -4.35 -2.81
N ASN A 36 -12.78 -5.13 -3.29
CA ASN A 36 -14.10 -5.19 -2.69
C ASN A 36 -14.12 -6.26 -1.59
N ILE A 37 -14.17 -5.83 -0.32
CA ILE A 37 -14.29 -6.72 0.82
C ILE A 37 -15.77 -6.77 1.25
N PRO A 38 -16.36 -7.97 1.42
CA PRO A 38 -17.71 -8.08 1.96
C PRO A 38 -17.83 -7.38 3.32
N PRO A 39 -18.90 -6.61 3.60
CA PRO A 39 -19.05 -5.88 4.86
C PRO A 39 -19.02 -6.76 6.12
N ASP A 40 -19.42 -8.02 5.98
CA ASP A 40 -19.47 -9.04 7.03
C ASP A 40 -18.26 -9.99 7.01
N ALA A 41 -17.28 -9.77 6.13
CA ALA A 41 -16.07 -10.58 6.07
C ALA A 41 -15.37 -10.66 7.43
N THR A 42 -14.91 -11.86 7.77
CA THR A 42 -14.00 -12.10 8.90
C THR A 42 -12.66 -12.57 8.36
N TRP A 43 -11.65 -12.53 9.21
CA TRP A 43 -10.34 -13.08 8.92
C TRP A 43 -10.03 -14.16 9.96
N ALA A 44 -9.32 -15.18 9.52
CA ALA A 44 -8.73 -16.16 10.42
C ALA A 44 -7.99 -15.43 11.53
N GLN A 45 -8.21 -15.83 12.78
CA GLN A 45 -7.55 -15.21 13.93
C GLN A 45 -6.08 -15.66 14.06
N HIS A 46 -5.71 -16.71 13.34
CA HIS A 46 -4.35 -17.23 13.26
C HIS A 46 -3.70 -16.81 11.94
N GLY A 47 -2.64 -16.01 12.04
CA GLY A 47 -1.86 -15.58 10.90
C GLY A 47 -0.91 -16.67 10.42
N VAL A 48 -0.53 -16.61 9.16
CA VAL A 48 0.60 -17.37 8.60
C VAL A 48 1.75 -16.42 8.43
N VAL A 49 2.90 -16.70 9.05
CA VAL A 49 4.12 -15.92 8.81
C VAL A 49 4.56 -16.13 7.36
N VAL A 50 4.66 -15.04 6.60
CA VAL A 50 5.02 -15.06 5.18
C VAL A 50 6.39 -14.42 4.89
N ALA A 51 6.93 -13.65 5.84
CA ALA A 51 8.28 -13.10 5.80
C ALA A 51 8.79 -12.86 7.23
N GLY A 52 10.11 -12.93 7.44
CA GLY A 52 10.73 -12.73 8.75
C GLY A 52 10.41 -13.84 9.76
N GLY A 53 10.32 -13.49 11.04
CA GLY A 53 9.96 -14.40 12.13
C GLY A 53 11.07 -15.38 12.56
N ASN A 54 12.28 -15.23 12.04
CA ASN A 54 13.46 -16.04 12.40
C ASN A 54 14.44 -15.28 13.31
N GLY A 55 13.89 -14.40 14.14
CA GLY A 55 14.63 -13.45 14.96
C GLY A 55 15.10 -12.21 14.18
N GLN A 56 15.42 -11.18 14.94
CA GLN A 56 15.98 -9.93 14.43
C GLN A 56 17.37 -10.18 13.80
N GLY A 57 17.60 -9.67 12.59
CA GLY A 57 18.92 -9.78 11.96
C GLY A 57 18.93 -9.45 10.47
N GLN A 58 20.08 -9.70 9.83
CA GLN A 58 20.37 -9.33 8.43
C GLN A 58 20.34 -10.50 7.46
N GLU A 59 20.13 -11.73 7.93
CA GLU A 59 20.03 -12.90 7.06
C GLU A 59 18.80 -12.79 6.13
N PHE A 60 18.78 -13.57 5.04
CA PHE A 60 17.72 -13.49 4.03
C PHE A 60 16.35 -14.01 4.52
N ASN A 61 16.29 -14.63 5.69
CA ASN A 61 15.05 -15.06 6.35
C ASN A 61 14.72 -14.23 7.60
N GLN A 62 15.47 -13.15 7.85
CA GLN A 62 15.32 -12.26 9.00
C GLN A 62 14.96 -10.84 8.55
N LEU A 63 14.35 -10.09 9.47
CA LEU A 63 14.06 -8.66 9.35
C LEU A 63 14.66 -7.95 10.57
N TYR A 64 14.78 -6.62 10.48
CA TYR A 64 15.10 -5.74 11.60
C TYR A 64 14.24 -4.46 11.53
N THR A 65 13.28 -4.38 12.45
CA THR A 65 12.27 -3.32 12.64
C THR A 65 11.54 -2.93 11.35
N PRO A 66 10.94 -3.87 10.59
CA PRO A 66 10.26 -3.54 9.33
C PRO A 66 9.14 -2.51 9.58
N HIS A 67 8.91 -1.61 8.62
CA HIS A 67 8.01 -0.45 8.78
C HIS A 67 6.92 -0.30 7.71
N GLY A 68 7.11 -0.89 6.53
CA GLY A 68 6.21 -0.69 5.40
C GLY A 68 6.23 -1.90 4.48
N LEU A 69 5.06 -2.24 3.95
CA LEU A 69 4.89 -3.42 3.10
C LEU A 69 4.02 -3.11 1.88
N TYR A 70 4.34 -3.74 0.76
CA TYR A 70 3.48 -3.79 -0.42
C TYR A 70 3.33 -5.24 -0.88
N VAL A 71 2.11 -5.63 -1.23
CA VAL A 71 1.81 -6.97 -1.76
C VAL A 71 1.36 -6.83 -3.20
N ASP A 72 2.01 -7.57 -4.10
CA ASP A 72 1.63 -7.58 -5.50
C ASP A 72 0.58 -8.63 -5.85
N GLU A 73 0.23 -8.69 -7.12
CA GLU A 73 -0.83 -9.56 -7.65
C GLU A 73 -0.51 -11.05 -7.55
N ASP A 74 0.78 -11.39 -7.44
CA ASP A 74 1.32 -12.74 -7.31
C ASP A 74 1.53 -13.13 -5.84
N GLN A 75 1.01 -12.32 -4.90
CA GLN A 75 1.22 -12.45 -3.45
C GLN A 75 2.69 -12.32 -3.04
N THR A 76 3.52 -11.65 -3.86
CA THR A 76 4.88 -11.30 -3.48
C THR A 76 4.85 -10.13 -2.51
N VAL A 77 5.56 -10.26 -1.38
CA VAL A 77 5.64 -9.25 -0.34
C VAL A 77 6.95 -8.48 -0.50
N PHE A 78 6.85 -7.16 -0.58
CA PHE A 78 7.97 -6.23 -0.55
C PHE A 78 7.97 -5.51 0.78
N ILE A 79 9.11 -5.46 1.46
CA ILE A 79 9.21 -4.96 2.84
C ILE A 79 10.34 -3.95 2.92
N ALA A 80 10.04 -2.78 3.49
CA ALA A 80 11.03 -1.82 3.92
C ALA A 80 11.62 -2.30 5.26
N ASP A 81 12.80 -2.93 5.18
CA ASP A 81 13.52 -3.53 6.30
C ASP A 81 14.41 -2.44 6.92
N PHE A 82 13.79 -1.64 7.80
CA PHE A 82 14.20 -0.31 8.21
C PHE A 82 15.62 -0.27 8.78
N ASP A 83 15.90 -0.97 9.88
CA ASP A 83 17.22 -0.92 10.52
C ASP A 83 18.28 -1.76 9.77
N ASN A 84 17.87 -2.50 8.74
CA ASN A 84 18.78 -3.15 7.80
C ASN A 84 19.07 -2.30 6.54
N HIS A 85 18.47 -1.11 6.42
CA HIS A 85 18.69 -0.16 5.33
C HIS A 85 18.52 -0.80 3.93
N ARG A 86 17.47 -1.60 3.77
CA ARG A 86 17.22 -2.36 2.55
C ARG A 86 15.73 -2.56 2.30
N VAL A 87 15.41 -2.94 1.07
CA VAL A 87 14.09 -3.46 0.71
C VAL A 87 14.24 -4.91 0.28
N MET A 88 13.38 -5.74 0.85
CA MET A 88 13.38 -7.19 0.63
C MET A 88 12.15 -7.63 -0.16
N GLU A 89 12.33 -8.63 -1.03
CA GLU A 89 11.27 -9.33 -1.75
C GLU A 89 11.14 -10.76 -1.23
N TRP A 90 9.93 -11.15 -0.81
CA TRP A 90 9.54 -12.53 -0.51
C TRP A 90 8.46 -12.99 -1.47
N LYS A 91 8.78 -14.03 -2.27
CA LYS A 91 7.80 -14.63 -3.18
C LYS A 91 6.87 -15.56 -2.41
N TYR A 92 5.66 -15.74 -2.93
CA TYR A 92 4.68 -16.62 -2.32
C TYR A 92 5.25 -18.03 -2.08
N GLY A 93 5.15 -18.49 -0.82
CA GLY A 93 5.58 -19.83 -0.41
C GLY A 93 7.08 -20.00 -0.17
N THR A 94 7.91 -18.95 -0.27
CA THR A 94 9.33 -19.03 0.08
C THR A 94 9.56 -18.81 1.58
N THR A 95 10.67 -19.35 2.10
CA THR A 95 11.08 -19.18 3.51
C THR A 95 12.17 -18.13 3.71
N SER A 96 12.75 -17.64 2.62
CA SER A 96 13.71 -16.53 2.59
C SER A 96 13.38 -15.61 1.43
N GLY A 97 13.82 -14.36 1.55
CA GLY A 97 13.67 -13.33 0.55
C GLY A 97 14.98 -13.03 -0.16
N GLN A 98 14.96 -11.94 -0.90
CA GLN A 98 16.14 -11.38 -1.55
C GLN A 98 16.12 -9.86 -1.47
N VAL A 99 17.30 -9.24 -1.39
CA VAL A 99 17.43 -7.78 -1.42
C VAL A 99 17.17 -7.30 -2.85
N VAL A 100 16.23 -6.37 -3.01
CA VAL A 100 15.87 -5.77 -4.31
C VAL A 100 16.24 -4.29 -4.42
N ALA A 101 16.59 -3.67 -3.29
CA ALA A 101 17.02 -2.29 -3.18
C ALA A 101 17.78 -2.08 -1.86
N GLY A 102 18.76 -1.16 -1.85
CA GLY A 102 19.62 -0.92 -0.69
C GLY A 102 20.55 -2.10 -0.38
N GLY A 103 20.78 -2.40 0.91
CA GLY A 103 21.61 -3.53 1.36
C GLY A 103 23.12 -3.35 1.17
N ASN A 104 23.57 -2.17 0.76
CA ASN A 104 24.99 -1.80 0.63
C ASN A 104 25.49 -0.99 1.84
N GLY A 105 24.92 -1.28 3.02
CA GLY A 105 25.12 -0.53 4.27
C GLY A 105 24.36 0.80 4.31
N GLU A 106 24.24 1.34 5.52
CA GLU A 106 23.69 2.67 5.80
C GLU A 106 24.46 3.75 5.02
N GLY A 107 23.73 4.65 4.35
CA GLY A 107 24.31 5.83 3.72
C GLY A 107 23.43 6.45 2.65
N ASN A 108 23.96 7.48 2.01
CA ASN A 108 23.20 8.33 1.08
C ASN A 108 23.60 8.18 -0.40
N ARG A 109 24.48 7.21 -0.72
CA ARG A 109 24.83 6.91 -2.12
C ARG A 109 23.61 6.37 -2.87
N LEU A 110 23.66 6.39 -4.20
CA LEU A 110 22.53 5.94 -5.03
C LEU A 110 22.25 4.43 -4.91
N ASN A 111 23.21 3.63 -4.47
CA ASN A 111 23.02 2.20 -4.21
C ASN A 111 22.79 1.91 -2.72
N GLN A 112 22.63 2.92 -1.87
CA GLN A 112 22.39 2.79 -0.43
C GLN A 112 21.00 3.35 -0.08
N LEU A 113 20.43 2.82 1.00
CA LEU A 113 19.31 3.41 1.71
C LEU A 113 19.77 3.80 3.10
N ASP A 114 18.97 4.61 3.75
CA ASP A 114 19.04 4.84 5.18
C ASP A 114 17.62 4.79 5.77
N LYS A 115 17.32 3.73 6.51
CA LYS A 115 16.07 3.55 7.25
C LYS A 115 14.83 3.74 6.39
N PRO A 116 14.66 2.95 5.31
CA PRO A 116 13.49 3.10 4.47
C PRO A 116 12.22 2.76 5.25
N THR A 117 11.17 3.56 5.08
CA THR A 117 9.91 3.40 5.82
C THR A 117 8.80 2.79 4.97
N ASP A 118 8.85 2.96 3.65
CA ASP A 118 7.81 2.46 2.75
C ASP A 118 8.33 2.14 1.36
N VAL A 119 7.65 1.22 0.68
CA VAL A 119 7.92 0.79 -0.70
C VAL A 119 6.62 0.52 -1.44
N ILE A 120 6.48 1.09 -2.63
CA ILE A 120 5.39 0.77 -3.56
C ILE A 120 5.93 0.45 -4.96
N ILE A 121 5.09 -0.12 -5.81
CA ILE A 121 5.45 -0.44 -7.20
C ILE A 121 4.75 0.53 -8.16
N ASP A 122 5.57 1.24 -8.94
CA ASP A 122 5.10 1.90 -10.16
C ASP A 122 5.07 0.86 -11.29
N LYS A 123 3.86 0.44 -11.66
CA LYS A 123 3.63 -0.58 -12.70
C LYS A 123 3.92 -0.05 -14.11
N GLU A 124 3.65 1.23 -14.37
CA GLU A 124 3.88 1.85 -15.68
C GLU A 124 5.36 1.81 -16.04
N THR A 125 6.20 2.10 -15.04
CA THR A 125 7.63 2.15 -15.25
C THR A 125 8.40 0.93 -14.74
N ASN A 126 7.69 -0.06 -14.19
CA ASN A 126 8.23 -1.27 -13.58
C ASN A 126 9.38 -0.96 -12.59
N SER A 127 9.10 -0.08 -11.65
CA SER A 127 10.09 0.42 -10.68
C SER A 127 9.56 0.34 -9.25
N PHE A 128 10.46 0.15 -8.29
CA PHE A 128 10.16 0.43 -6.88
C PHE A 128 10.21 1.94 -6.66
N ILE A 129 9.25 2.47 -5.92
CA ILE A 129 9.30 3.81 -5.33
C ILE A 129 9.47 3.61 -3.83
N ILE A 130 10.54 4.13 -3.27
CA ILE A 130 10.96 3.86 -1.90
C ILE A 130 11.14 5.17 -1.17
N CYS A 131 10.53 5.24 0.00
CA CYS A 131 10.78 6.31 0.93
C CYS A 131 12.08 6.00 1.67
N ASP A 132 13.11 6.81 1.42
CA ASP A 132 14.44 6.70 1.99
C ASP A 132 14.56 7.73 3.12
N HIS A 133 13.82 7.46 4.20
CA HIS A 133 13.49 8.40 5.26
C HIS A 133 14.73 9.02 5.92
N GLY A 134 15.73 8.23 6.30
CA GLY A 134 16.97 8.76 6.92
C GLY A 134 17.74 9.71 6.01
N ASN A 135 17.62 9.52 4.69
CA ASN A 135 18.19 10.41 3.67
C ASN A 135 17.25 11.54 3.23
N ARG A 136 16.05 11.65 3.82
CA ARG A 136 15.04 12.69 3.53
C ARG A 136 14.72 12.84 2.05
N ARG A 137 14.50 11.71 1.38
CA ARG A 137 14.26 11.65 -0.07
C ARG A 137 13.35 10.47 -0.44
N VAL A 138 12.75 10.56 -1.62
CA VAL A 138 12.12 9.42 -2.28
C VAL A 138 12.97 9.01 -3.47
N VAL A 139 13.27 7.72 -3.56
CA VAL A 139 14.08 7.14 -4.63
C VAL A 139 13.27 6.19 -5.49
N ARG A 140 13.61 6.13 -6.77
CA ARG A 140 13.07 5.19 -7.74
C ARG A 140 14.12 4.18 -8.14
N TRP A 141 13.80 2.89 -8.06
CA TRP A 141 14.69 1.80 -8.42
C TRP A 141 14.11 0.93 -9.54
N SER A 142 14.88 0.71 -10.61
CA SER A 142 14.47 -0.20 -11.69
C SER A 142 14.35 -1.63 -11.16
N ARG A 143 13.20 -2.28 -11.35
CA ARG A 143 13.03 -3.71 -11.00
C ARG A 143 13.82 -4.65 -11.91
N ARG A 144 14.38 -4.16 -13.03
CA ARG A 144 15.20 -4.96 -13.97
C ARG A 144 16.67 -4.93 -13.62
N ASP A 145 17.21 -3.74 -13.34
CA ASP A 145 18.64 -3.55 -13.15
C ASP A 145 19.04 -3.59 -11.67
N GLN A 146 18.15 -3.18 -10.75
CA GLN A 146 18.28 -3.25 -9.27
C GLN A 146 19.65 -2.81 -8.68
N THR A 147 20.46 -2.04 -9.42
CA THR A 147 21.84 -1.69 -9.02
C THR A 147 21.95 -0.36 -8.28
N SER A 148 21.13 0.63 -8.65
CA SER A 148 21.16 1.98 -8.07
C SER A 148 19.86 2.72 -8.32
N GLY A 149 19.50 3.58 -7.38
CA GLY A 149 18.27 4.35 -7.36
C GLY A 149 18.48 5.72 -7.99
N GLN A 150 17.37 6.31 -8.42
CA GLN A 150 17.28 7.68 -8.88
C GLN A 150 16.52 8.49 -7.83
N ILE A 151 17.09 9.60 -7.35
CA ILE A 151 16.37 10.52 -6.49
C ILE A 151 15.28 11.20 -7.33
N ILE A 152 14.02 11.08 -6.90
CA ILE A 152 12.87 11.68 -7.59
C ILE A 152 12.21 12.79 -6.77
N ILE A 153 12.34 12.76 -5.45
CA ILE A 153 11.90 13.83 -4.53
C ILE A 153 13.00 14.00 -3.46
N SER A 154 13.34 15.24 -3.14
CA SER A 154 14.31 15.60 -2.11
C SER A 154 13.67 16.51 -1.06
N ASP A 155 14.29 16.62 0.11
CA ASP A 155 13.82 17.43 1.24
C ASP A 155 12.40 17.04 1.67
N VAL A 156 12.21 15.74 1.90
CA VAL A 156 10.97 15.17 2.39
C VAL A 156 11.29 14.16 3.48
N GLU A 157 10.79 14.39 4.69
CA GLU A 157 10.88 13.40 5.77
C GLU A 157 9.74 12.39 5.61
N CYS A 158 9.89 11.57 4.55
CA CYS A 158 8.80 10.72 4.10
C CYS A 158 8.54 9.56 5.07
N TRP A 159 7.26 9.16 5.21
CA TRP A 159 6.89 7.98 5.99
C TRP A 159 5.99 7.01 5.23
N GLY A 160 5.11 7.51 4.38
CA GLY A 160 4.16 6.73 3.62
C GLY A 160 4.10 7.19 2.17
N LEU A 161 3.87 6.24 1.28
CA LEU A 161 3.76 6.43 -0.16
C LEU A 161 2.43 5.89 -0.65
N ALA A 162 1.78 6.63 -1.55
CA ALA A 162 0.68 6.11 -2.35
C ALA A 162 0.84 6.57 -3.80
N MET A 163 0.39 5.75 -4.74
CA MET A 163 0.34 6.12 -6.15
C MET A 163 -1.06 5.84 -6.69
N ASP A 164 -1.67 6.85 -7.32
CA ASP A 164 -2.97 6.66 -7.96
C ASP A 164 -2.84 6.08 -9.38
N ASP A 165 -3.97 5.71 -9.97
CA ASP A 165 -4.03 5.09 -11.30
C ASP A 165 -3.55 6.02 -12.44
N ASN A 166 -3.36 7.32 -12.18
CA ASN A 166 -2.76 8.26 -13.13
C ASN A 166 -1.25 8.43 -12.92
N GLY A 167 -0.64 7.67 -12.00
CA GLY A 167 0.77 7.76 -11.66
C GLY A 167 1.12 9.01 -10.85
N LEU A 168 0.15 9.65 -10.18
CA LEU A 168 0.46 10.72 -9.22
C LEU A 168 0.96 10.09 -7.93
N LEU A 169 2.13 10.53 -7.48
CA LEU A 169 2.77 10.07 -6.26
C LEU A 169 2.37 10.98 -5.09
N TYR A 170 1.91 10.38 -4.01
CA TYR A 170 1.54 11.03 -2.76
C TYR A 170 2.52 10.59 -1.68
N VAL A 171 2.99 11.56 -0.89
CA VAL A 171 3.98 11.31 0.16
C VAL A 171 3.54 12.05 1.41
N SER A 172 3.43 11.34 2.54
CA SER A 172 3.34 11.96 3.86
C SER A 172 4.71 12.43 4.30
N ASP A 173 4.80 13.70 4.72
CA ASP A 173 5.99 14.33 5.26
C ASP A 173 5.75 14.62 6.75
N GLN A 174 6.45 13.90 7.63
CA GLN A 174 6.25 14.05 9.07
C GLN A 174 6.74 15.40 9.58
N GLU A 175 7.91 15.85 9.14
CA GLU A 175 8.50 17.13 9.57
C GLU A 175 7.57 18.29 9.21
N LYS A 176 7.03 18.27 7.99
CA LYS A 176 6.15 19.33 7.50
C LYS A 176 4.69 19.14 7.90
N SER A 177 4.35 18.02 8.54
CA SER A 177 2.99 17.68 8.98
C SER A 177 1.96 17.84 7.86
N GLU A 178 2.26 17.27 6.69
CA GLU A 178 1.45 17.41 5.49
C GLU A 178 1.55 16.18 4.58
N VAL A 179 0.60 16.05 3.65
CA VAL A 179 0.73 15.15 2.51
C VAL A 179 0.82 16.00 1.25
N ARG A 180 1.82 15.69 0.42
CA ARG A 180 2.01 16.31 -0.88
C ARG A 180 1.80 15.31 -2.00
N ARG A 181 1.40 15.83 -3.16
CA ARG A 181 1.23 15.10 -4.42
C ARG A 181 2.15 15.66 -5.50
N TRP A 182 2.78 14.77 -6.25
CA TRP A 182 3.61 15.07 -7.41
C TRP A 182 3.10 14.33 -8.64
N ARG A 183 3.10 14.98 -9.79
CA ARG A 183 3.22 14.26 -11.06
C ARG A 183 4.67 13.88 -11.29
N ILE A 184 4.91 12.69 -11.84
CA ILE A 184 6.27 12.25 -12.19
C ILE A 184 6.96 13.33 -13.06
N GLY A 185 8.11 13.82 -12.58
CA GLY A 185 8.89 14.89 -13.23
C GLY A 185 8.65 16.30 -12.67
N GLU A 186 7.64 16.51 -11.83
CA GLU A 186 7.48 17.77 -11.10
C GLU A 186 8.52 17.90 -9.99
N THR A 187 9.09 19.10 -9.82
CA THR A 187 10.09 19.38 -8.77
C THR A 187 9.46 19.86 -7.47
N ASN A 188 8.22 20.36 -7.52
CA ASN A 188 7.50 20.90 -6.37
C ASN A 188 6.15 20.21 -6.22
N GLY A 189 5.92 19.59 -5.07
CA GLY A 189 4.66 18.90 -4.77
C GLY A 189 3.57 19.88 -4.37
N THR A 190 2.33 19.53 -4.68
CA THR A 190 1.13 20.26 -4.22
C THR A 190 0.67 19.67 -2.89
N VAL A 191 0.45 20.50 -1.88
CA VAL A 191 -0.16 20.06 -0.61
C VAL A 191 -1.60 19.64 -0.85
N VAL A 192 -1.97 18.45 -0.38
CA VAL A 192 -3.31 17.85 -0.56
C VAL A 192 -3.99 17.43 0.76
N ALA A 193 -3.24 17.38 1.87
CA ALA A 193 -3.76 17.22 3.22
C ALA A 193 -2.81 17.90 4.23
N GLY A 194 -3.36 18.45 5.32
CA GLY A 194 -2.58 19.23 6.29
C GLY A 194 -2.01 20.52 5.68
N GLY A 195 -0.76 20.85 6.06
CA GLY A 195 -0.03 22.01 5.53
C GLY A 195 -0.34 23.35 6.21
N ASN A 196 -1.14 23.36 7.27
CA ASN A 196 -1.41 24.54 8.10
C ASN A 196 -0.71 24.45 9.47
N GLY A 197 0.44 23.77 9.51
CA GLY A 197 1.25 23.53 10.71
C GLY A 197 0.89 22.24 11.44
N ASN A 198 1.72 21.92 12.44
CA ASN A 198 1.50 20.80 13.34
C ASN A 198 0.37 21.12 14.34
N GLY A 199 -0.64 20.27 14.43
CA GLY A 199 -1.77 20.46 15.34
C GLY A 199 -2.93 19.50 15.09
N ASP A 200 -4.06 19.72 15.77
CA ASP A 200 -5.23 18.84 15.78
C ASP A 200 -6.48 19.44 15.12
N GLN A 201 -6.37 20.62 14.50
CA GLN A 201 -7.43 21.21 13.69
C GLN A 201 -7.73 20.34 12.45
N LEU A 202 -8.90 20.54 11.81
CA LEU A 202 -9.31 19.72 10.67
C LEU A 202 -8.46 19.95 9.42
N ASP A 203 -7.72 21.06 9.35
CA ASP A 203 -6.79 21.40 8.28
C ASP A 203 -5.30 21.22 8.70
N GLN A 204 -5.07 20.58 9.84
CA GLN A 204 -3.75 20.27 10.41
C GLN A 204 -3.56 18.76 10.59
N LEU A 205 -2.31 18.35 10.66
CA LEU A 205 -1.87 16.98 10.97
C LEU A 205 -0.77 17.03 12.02
N SER A 206 -0.49 15.92 12.68
CA SER A 206 0.65 15.77 13.58
C SER A 206 1.32 14.40 13.40
N GLU A 207 2.56 14.44 12.91
CA GLU A 207 3.37 13.26 12.53
C GLU A 207 2.61 12.27 11.63
N PRO A 208 2.08 12.70 10.47
CA PRO A 208 1.35 11.81 9.59
C PRO A 208 2.23 10.67 9.08
N THR A 209 1.82 9.42 9.30
CA THR A 209 2.64 8.23 8.97
C THR A 209 2.28 7.69 7.58
N HIS A 210 1.08 7.15 7.41
CA HIS A 210 0.66 6.45 6.19
C HIS A 210 -0.36 7.27 5.39
N VAL A 211 -0.35 7.06 4.07
CA VAL A 211 -1.28 7.69 3.13
C VAL A 211 -1.92 6.64 2.23
N PHE A 212 -3.23 6.76 2.00
CA PHE A 212 -3.96 6.01 0.99
C PHE A 212 -4.74 6.96 0.10
N VAL A 213 -4.89 6.65 -1.18
CA VAL A 213 -5.67 7.45 -2.13
C VAL A 213 -6.73 6.60 -2.79
N ASP A 214 -8.00 7.02 -2.69
CA ASP A 214 -9.11 6.31 -3.34
C ASP A 214 -9.28 6.71 -4.82
N ARG A 215 -10.21 6.03 -5.53
CA ARG A 215 -10.48 6.29 -6.95
C ARG A 215 -11.08 7.67 -7.23
N ASP A 216 -11.63 8.33 -6.20
CA ASP A 216 -12.14 9.69 -6.29
C ASP A 216 -11.04 10.73 -5.97
N HIS A 217 -9.79 10.28 -5.83
CA HIS A 217 -8.63 11.07 -5.39
C HIS A 217 -8.80 11.70 -4.01
N SER A 218 -9.59 11.08 -3.14
CA SER A 218 -9.59 11.43 -1.73
C SER A 218 -8.36 10.85 -1.06
N VAL A 219 -7.75 11.63 -0.18
CA VAL A 219 -6.53 11.27 0.55
C VAL A 219 -6.91 10.90 1.98
N PHE A 220 -6.56 9.69 2.39
CA PHE A 220 -6.71 9.21 3.76
C PHE A 220 -5.33 9.22 4.42
N VAL A 221 -5.26 9.72 5.64
CA VAL A 221 -4.00 9.92 6.36
C VAL A 221 -4.13 9.38 7.77
N SER A 222 -3.17 8.54 8.17
CA SER A 222 -2.95 8.19 9.56
C SER A 222 -2.35 9.40 10.28
N ASP A 223 -3.14 10.07 11.12
CA ASP A 223 -2.72 11.23 11.89
C ASP A 223 -2.27 10.75 13.29
N PHE A 224 -1.03 10.24 13.34
CA PHE A 224 -0.52 9.34 14.38
C PHE A 224 -0.65 9.94 15.79
N VAL A 225 -0.10 11.15 16.01
CA VAL A 225 -0.11 11.81 17.32
C VAL A 225 -1.52 12.25 17.73
N ASN A 226 -2.39 12.56 16.77
CA ASN A 226 -3.76 12.96 17.04
C ASN A 226 -4.73 11.77 17.20
N HIS A 227 -4.22 10.53 17.07
CA HIS A 227 -4.98 9.30 17.31
C HIS A 227 -6.27 9.19 16.48
N ARG A 228 -6.16 9.56 15.21
CA ARG A 228 -7.29 9.58 14.27
C ARG A 228 -6.85 9.25 12.86
N VAL A 229 -7.81 8.87 12.03
CA VAL A 229 -7.65 8.82 10.57
C VAL A 229 -8.46 9.96 9.97
N MET A 230 -7.81 10.72 9.11
CA MET A 230 -8.40 11.86 8.43
C MET A 230 -8.59 11.58 6.94
N LYS A 231 -9.71 12.01 6.37
CA LYS A 231 -10.00 11.97 4.92
C LYS A 231 -10.10 13.39 4.38
N TRP A 232 -9.31 13.74 3.37
CA TRP A 232 -9.50 14.91 2.53
C TRP A 232 -10.15 14.48 1.22
N VAL A 233 -11.35 14.99 0.96
CA VAL A 233 -11.92 14.92 -0.40
C VAL A 233 -11.06 15.79 -1.31
N LYS A 234 -10.93 15.41 -2.58
CA LYS A 234 -10.13 16.15 -3.56
C LYS A 234 -10.43 17.66 -3.51
N ASP A 235 -9.35 18.46 -3.40
CA ASP A 235 -9.35 19.93 -3.35
C ASP A 235 -10.03 20.55 -2.12
N ALA A 236 -10.43 19.75 -1.12
CA ALA A 236 -10.94 20.24 0.16
C ALA A 236 -9.88 21.02 0.95
N LYS A 237 -10.34 22.00 1.75
CA LYS A 237 -9.46 22.83 2.61
C LYS A 237 -9.24 22.22 3.99
N GLU A 238 -10.18 21.41 4.44
CA GLU A 238 -10.14 20.71 5.71
C GLU A 238 -10.52 19.24 5.48
N GLY A 239 -10.06 18.39 6.38
CA GLY A 239 -10.34 16.96 6.39
C GLY A 239 -11.56 16.62 7.24
N ILE A 240 -11.92 15.35 7.17
CA ILE A 240 -13.01 14.75 7.94
C ILE A 240 -12.41 13.60 8.75
N VAL A 241 -12.71 13.56 10.06
CA VAL A 241 -12.36 12.40 10.89
C VAL A 241 -13.21 11.22 10.46
N VAL A 242 -12.56 10.13 10.03
CA VAL A 242 -13.24 8.93 9.50
C VAL A 242 -12.99 7.67 10.33
N ALA A 243 -12.00 7.69 11.23
CA ALA A 243 -11.82 6.68 12.28
C ALA A 243 -11.12 7.31 13.50
N GLY A 244 -11.42 6.81 14.71
CA GLY A 244 -10.89 7.36 15.96
C GLY A 244 -11.37 8.79 16.25
N GLY A 245 -10.48 9.64 16.75
CA GLY A 245 -10.77 11.05 17.04
C GLY A 245 -11.59 11.30 18.31
N GLN A 246 -11.82 10.28 19.14
CA GLN A 246 -12.41 10.41 20.49
C GLN A 246 -11.32 10.41 21.57
N GLY A 247 -10.17 10.97 21.25
CA GLY A 247 -8.96 10.94 22.07
C GLY A 247 -8.24 9.59 22.04
N ARG A 248 -7.07 9.57 22.69
CA ARG A 248 -6.25 8.37 22.89
C ARG A 248 -7.01 7.31 23.70
N GLY A 249 -7.00 6.06 23.25
CA GLY A 249 -7.52 4.94 24.03
C GLY A 249 -7.73 3.67 23.23
N ASN A 250 -8.33 2.66 23.86
CA ASN A 250 -8.54 1.33 23.29
C ASN A 250 -10.02 0.93 23.15
N SER A 251 -10.96 1.86 23.38
CA SER A 251 -12.37 1.61 23.09
C SER A 251 -12.62 1.48 21.58
N LEU A 252 -13.82 1.04 21.19
CA LEU A 252 -14.16 0.84 19.78
C LEU A 252 -14.29 2.15 18.98
N SER A 253 -14.38 3.31 19.65
CA SER A 253 -14.39 4.63 19.01
C SER A 253 -13.04 5.36 19.12
N GLN A 254 -12.04 4.73 19.73
CA GLN A 254 -10.71 5.31 19.97
C GLN A 254 -9.61 4.53 19.26
N LEU A 255 -8.50 5.22 19.04
CA LEU A 255 -7.24 4.67 18.54
C LEU A 255 -6.12 5.13 19.49
N ASP A 256 -4.97 4.46 19.44
CA ASP A 256 -3.73 4.86 20.08
C ASP A 256 -2.58 4.72 19.07
N GLY A 257 -2.27 5.85 18.42
CA GLY A 257 -1.22 5.93 17.39
C GLY A 257 -1.53 5.11 16.14
N PRO A 258 -2.59 5.41 15.37
CA PRO A 258 -2.84 4.68 14.13
C PRO A 258 -1.65 4.87 13.17
N PHE A 259 -1.03 3.77 12.75
CA PHE A 259 0.22 3.85 12.00
C PHE A 259 -0.03 3.66 10.50
N ALA A 260 -0.65 2.55 10.10
CA ALA A 260 -1.02 2.28 8.70
C ALA A 260 -2.52 2.16 8.51
N LEU A 261 -2.97 2.37 7.28
CA LEU A 261 -4.36 2.15 6.89
C LEU A 261 -4.47 1.64 5.46
N VAL A 262 -5.51 0.87 5.19
CA VAL A 262 -5.97 0.53 3.83
C VAL A 262 -7.48 0.72 3.75
N VAL A 263 -7.98 1.04 2.57
CA VAL A 263 -9.41 1.27 2.34
C VAL A 263 -9.90 0.32 1.27
N ASP A 264 -11.09 -0.26 1.45
CA ASP A 264 -11.73 -1.11 0.45
C ASP A 264 -12.59 -0.30 -0.54
N GLN A 265 -13.17 -0.99 -1.54
CA GLN A 265 -14.01 -0.36 -2.56
C GLN A 265 -15.32 0.21 -2.00
N SER A 266 -15.75 -0.25 -0.83
CA SER A 266 -16.93 0.23 -0.10
C SER A 266 -16.60 1.41 0.82
N SER A 267 -15.38 1.96 0.76
CA SER A 267 -14.86 2.99 1.68
C SER A 267 -14.81 2.54 3.15
N THR A 268 -14.71 1.24 3.40
CA THR A 268 -14.38 0.69 4.73
C THR A 268 -12.89 0.89 4.96
N ILE A 269 -12.54 1.44 6.11
CA ILE A 269 -11.17 1.75 6.50
C ILE A 269 -10.68 0.66 7.45
N TYR A 270 -9.49 0.13 7.20
CA TYR A 270 -8.80 -0.80 8.08
C TYR A 270 -7.56 -0.11 8.60
N VAL A 271 -7.37 -0.11 9.92
CA VAL A 271 -6.36 0.70 10.60
C VAL A 271 -5.52 -0.19 11.49
N ALA A 272 -4.20 -0.09 11.35
CA ALA A 272 -3.24 -0.64 12.28
C ALA A 272 -3.16 0.29 13.49
N ASP A 273 -3.79 -0.12 14.58
CA ASP A 273 -3.86 0.62 15.83
C ASP A 273 -2.65 0.23 16.70
N PHE A 274 -1.52 0.89 16.41
CA PHE A 274 -0.16 0.45 16.72
C PHE A 274 0.08 0.16 18.21
N TRP A 275 -0.31 1.08 19.11
CA TRP A 275 -0.08 0.90 20.54
C TRP A 275 -1.13 0.02 21.23
N ASN A 276 -2.19 -0.32 20.52
CA ASN A 276 -3.22 -1.25 20.97
C ASN A 276 -3.05 -2.65 20.37
N ASP A 277 -1.97 -2.90 19.62
CA ASP A 277 -1.61 -4.19 19.04
C ASP A 277 -2.76 -4.85 18.28
N ARG A 278 -3.52 -4.08 17.51
CA ARG A 278 -4.72 -4.57 16.82
C ARG A 278 -4.91 -3.96 15.44
N VAL A 279 -5.71 -4.63 14.62
CA VAL A 279 -6.26 -4.05 13.40
C VAL A 279 -7.76 -3.87 13.57
N MET A 280 -8.22 -2.66 13.32
CA MET A 280 -9.62 -2.25 13.44
C MET A 280 -10.21 -1.97 12.07
N ARG A 281 -11.48 -2.32 11.84
CA ARG A 281 -12.25 -1.89 10.66
C ARG A 281 -13.29 -0.83 11.02
N TRP A 282 -13.49 0.14 10.14
CA TRP A 282 -14.51 1.18 10.20
C TRP A 282 -15.27 1.24 8.88
N PRO A 283 -16.51 0.74 8.83
CA PRO A 283 -17.40 0.98 7.70
C PRO A 283 -17.64 2.48 7.50
N MET A 284 -17.90 2.90 6.25
CA MET A 284 -18.17 4.30 5.93
C MET A 284 -19.30 4.87 6.81
N GLY A 285 -19.00 5.98 7.50
CA GLY A 285 -19.94 6.68 8.38
C GLY A 285 -20.15 6.05 9.76
N ALA A 286 -19.44 4.98 10.10
CA ALA A 286 -19.52 4.37 11.43
C ALA A 286 -18.88 5.28 12.51
N THR A 287 -19.54 5.39 13.66
CA THR A 287 -19.02 6.15 14.82
C THR A 287 -18.05 5.35 15.69
N GLN A 288 -17.98 4.04 15.48
CA GLN A 288 -17.08 3.11 16.15
C GLN A 288 -16.70 2.00 15.19
N GLY A 289 -15.51 1.43 15.37
CA GLY A 289 -15.01 0.32 14.58
C GLY A 289 -15.33 -1.03 15.20
N SER A 290 -14.76 -2.06 14.61
CA SER A 290 -14.71 -3.40 15.19
C SER A 290 -13.32 -3.99 14.98
N ILE A 291 -12.83 -4.73 15.97
CA ILE A 291 -11.54 -5.42 15.89
C ILE A 291 -11.67 -6.56 14.86
N ILE A 292 -10.72 -6.65 13.92
CA ILE A 292 -10.65 -7.76 12.95
C ILE A 292 -9.51 -8.73 13.25
N VAL A 293 -8.40 -8.21 13.79
CA VAL A 293 -7.24 -8.98 14.26
C VAL A 293 -6.77 -8.36 15.57
N ILE A 294 -6.43 -9.18 16.55
CA ILE A 294 -5.97 -8.76 17.87
C ILE A 294 -4.61 -9.40 18.18
N GLY A 295 -3.72 -8.64 18.81
CA GLY A 295 -2.55 -9.16 19.50
C GLY A 295 -2.96 -9.72 20.85
N ASN A 296 -2.59 -10.97 21.12
CA ASN A 296 -2.73 -11.54 22.45
C ASN A 296 -1.51 -11.18 23.32
N ASP A 297 -1.70 -11.07 24.64
CA ASP A 297 -0.66 -10.76 25.64
C ASP A 297 0.46 -11.84 25.75
N GLN A 298 0.53 -12.79 24.81
CA GLN A 298 1.52 -13.88 24.79
C GLN A 298 2.48 -13.67 23.61
N VAL A 299 3.59 -12.99 23.89
CA VAL A 299 4.68 -12.72 22.94
C VAL A 299 5.17 -14.02 22.27
N GLY A 300 5.32 -14.01 20.94
CA GLY A 300 6.03 -15.06 20.18
C GLY A 300 5.18 -16.18 19.57
N GLU A 301 3.88 -16.26 19.85
CA GLU A 301 2.96 -17.16 19.13
C GLU A 301 2.58 -16.56 17.76
N ALA A 302 2.16 -17.38 16.79
CA ALA A 302 1.59 -16.93 15.50
C ALA A 302 0.23 -16.19 15.65
N ASN A 303 -0.12 -15.83 16.87
CA ASN A 303 -1.45 -15.37 17.30
C ASN A 303 -1.37 -13.98 17.98
N SER A 304 -0.17 -13.38 18.04
CA SER A 304 0.06 -12.05 18.62
C SER A 304 0.51 -11.11 17.52
N LEU A 305 -0.28 -10.07 17.23
CA LEU A 305 0.26 -8.85 16.64
C LEU A 305 1.07 -8.12 17.72
N ALA A 306 2.21 -7.57 17.34
CA ALA A 306 2.93 -6.62 18.18
C ALA A 306 3.38 -5.42 17.34
N ASN A 307 2.81 -4.25 17.66
CA ASN A 307 3.05 -2.99 16.99
C ASN A 307 2.86 -3.08 15.46
N PRO A 308 1.62 -3.31 14.97
CA PRO A 308 1.35 -3.38 13.54
C PRO A 308 1.65 -2.03 12.87
N VAL A 309 2.45 -2.04 11.81
CA VAL A 309 2.96 -0.83 11.12
C VAL A 309 2.67 -0.79 9.63
N GLY A 310 2.40 -1.94 8.99
CA GLY A 310 2.05 -1.99 7.58
C GLY A 310 0.80 -2.83 7.37
N LEU A 311 -0.07 -2.41 6.46
CA LEU A 311 -1.26 -3.17 6.05
C LEU A 311 -1.31 -3.25 4.53
N SER A 312 -1.66 -4.43 4.00
CA SER A 312 -2.02 -4.59 2.59
C SER A 312 -3.03 -5.71 2.41
N PHE A 313 -3.81 -5.64 1.34
CA PHE A 313 -4.66 -6.75 0.90
C PHE A 313 -4.08 -7.38 -0.36
N ASP A 314 -4.15 -8.71 -0.45
CA ASP A 314 -4.05 -9.36 -1.76
C ASP A 314 -5.38 -9.30 -2.52
N ARG A 315 -5.40 -9.78 -3.76
CA ARG A 315 -6.61 -9.82 -4.61
C ARG A 315 -7.72 -10.75 -4.10
N GLN A 316 -7.40 -11.65 -3.18
CA GLN A 316 -8.38 -12.55 -2.57
C GLN A 316 -9.03 -11.92 -1.34
N GLY A 317 -8.47 -10.83 -0.80
CA GLY A 317 -8.94 -10.18 0.41
C GLY A 317 -8.23 -10.64 1.68
N ASN A 318 -7.16 -11.43 1.55
CA ASN A 318 -6.34 -11.77 2.71
C ASN A 318 -5.58 -10.53 3.17
N LEU A 319 -5.55 -10.32 4.49
CA LEU A 319 -4.89 -9.18 5.11
C LEU A 319 -3.44 -9.55 5.43
N TYR A 320 -2.50 -8.72 4.99
CA TYR A 320 -1.10 -8.79 5.37
C TYR A 320 -0.82 -7.68 6.38
N VAL A 321 -0.15 -8.05 7.48
CA VAL A 321 0.21 -7.15 8.56
C VAL A 321 1.71 -7.26 8.79
N ASP A 322 2.42 -6.14 8.68
CA ASP A 322 3.81 -6.01 9.07
C ASP A 322 3.89 -5.62 10.54
N GLU A 323 4.75 -6.30 11.28
CA GLU A 323 4.87 -6.20 12.73
C GLU A 323 6.26 -5.69 13.10
N HIS A 324 6.30 -4.47 13.63
CA HIS A 324 7.54 -3.82 13.99
C HIS A 324 8.31 -4.58 15.07
N PHE A 325 7.60 -5.05 16.11
CA PHE A 325 8.25 -5.69 17.26
C PHE A 325 8.52 -7.18 17.06
N ASN A 326 7.64 -7.88 16.33
CA ASN A 326 7.78 -9.31 16.07
C ASN A 326 8.66 -9.64 14.85
N GLU A 327 9.20 -8.62 14.15
CA GLU A 327 10.19 -8.79 13.08
C GLU A 327 9.68 -9.69 11.94
N ARG A 328 8.40 -9.54 11.59
CA ARG A 328 7.71 -10.46 10.67
C ARG A 328 6.52 -9.82 9.98
N VAL A 329 6.14 -10.42 8.85
CA VAL A 329 4.87 -10.17 8.19
C VAL A 329 3.98 -11.40 8.34
N GLN A 330 2.75 -11.18 8.81
CA GLN A 330 1.71 -12.21 8.90
C GLN A 330 0.62 -11.98 7.86
N ARG A 331 0.14 -13.07 7.27
CA ARG A 331 -1.04 -13.10 6.41
C ARG A 331 -2.21 -13.77 7.13
N PHE A 332 -3.32 -13.06 7.24
CA PHE A 332 -4.59 -13.53 7.77
C PHE A 332 -5.53 -13.82 6.60
N ASN A 333 -5.97 -15.06 6.48
CA ASN A 333 -6.85 -15.45 5.38
C ASN A 333 -8.26 -14.92 5.60
N ILE A 334 -8.91 -14.43 4.54
CA ILE A 334 -10.31 -14.05 4.62
C ILE A 334 -11.21 -15.29 4.74
N GLU A 335 -12.12 -15.25 5.69
CA GLU A 335 -13.17 -16.23 5.92
C GLU A 335 -14.46 -15.54 5.45
N ALA A 336 -14.79 -15.68 4.16
CA ALA A 336 -16.08 -15.20 3.66
C ALA A 336 -17.22 -15.85 4.49
N PRO A 337 -18.38 -15.17 4.66
CA PRO A 337 -19.38 -15.61 5.62
C PRO A 337 -19.83 -17.04 5.32
N LEU A 338 -19.97 -17.83 6.38
CA LEU A 338 -20.78 -19.05 6.35
C LEU A 338 -22.19 -18.60 5.95
N THR A 339 -22.56 -18.84 4.69
CA THR A 339 -23.86 -18.49 4.11
C THR A 339 -25.04 -19.00 4.92
#